data_AF-A0A9R1FKW6-F1
#
_entry.id   AF-A0A9R1FKW6-F1
#
_cell.length_a   1.000
_cell.length_b   1.000
_cell.length_c   1.000
_cell.angle_alpha   90.00
_cell.angle_beta   90.00
_cell.angle_gamma   90.00
#
_symmetry.space_group_name_H-M   'P 1'
#
loop_
_entity.id
_entity.type
_entity.pdbx_description
1 polymer ?
#
loop_
_entity_poly.entity_id
_entity_poly.type
_entity_poly.pdbx_seq_one_letter_code
_entity_poly.pdbx_strand_id
1 'polypeptide(L)'
;MSLNMKTLQQALAKASAVIEKTVTTTVQEVTGPRPLQDYELLDQAGSGGPGLAWRIYTARPRDAAASTPYPVVSVWVLDKRALSEARARAGLSRAAEDAFLDLARADAARLVRLRHPGVLHVVQALDETKAAMAMVTEPLFASVSNALGCLDNVGKVPKELKGMEMGILEIKHGLLQVAETLDFLHNNAHLAHRAISPETVFITSSGSWKLGGFGFALSVDQATGGLASSQQFHYSDYDVEDTALPLQPSLNYTAPELVRSGDSKVGSTCDIFSFGCLAYHLVAHRPLLDCHNNVKMYMNSLTYLTSEAFSNVPTDLVADLRNMLSVDAASRPSAMAFTGSSFFRHDTRLRALRFLDHLLERDNMQKTEFLKALTDMWKDFDSRVLRYKVLPPLCAELRNMVMQQMILPMVLTIAESQDKDDFELSTLPALVPVFTSASGETLLLLVKHADLIISKATNEHLISHILPMLVRAYDDTDPRLQEEVLRRTVTLSRQLDMKLLKQSVLPRVHGLALKTTVAAVRVNALRCLGDLVPSLDKTGIVEILQTLRRCTAVDHSAPTLMCTLGVANAIYKQCGVEFAAEHVVPLVFPLLTAQHLNVQQFAKYILFVKDITRLKKSVA
;
A
#
# COMPACT_ATOMS: atom_id res chain seq x y z
N MET A 1 9.29 -33.04 65.12
CA MET A 1 9.57 -32.88 63.67
C MET A 1 8.67 -31.80 63.10
N SER A 2 9.05 -30.52 63.18
CA SER A 2 8.34 -29.44 62.49
C SER A 2 8.90 -29.34 61.08
N LEU A 3 8.31 -30.08 60.15
CA LEU A 3 8.60 -29.93 58.73
C LEU A 3 8.30 -28.48 58.32
N ASN A 4 9.33 -27.81 57.83
CA ASN A 4 9.40 -26.39 57.59
C ASN A 4 8.48 -26.03 56.39
N MET A 5 7.21 -25.68 56.64
CA MET A 5 6.18 -25.46 55.60
C MET A 5 6.59 -24.47 54.50
N LYS A 6 7.47 -23.49 54.83
CA LYS A 6 8.00 -22.54 53.84
C LYS A 6 8.83 -23.22 52.76
N THR A 7 9.57 -24.27 53.11
CA THR A 7 10.40 -25.03 52.16
C THR A 7 9.55 -25.89 51.23
N LEU A 8 8.42 -26.42 51.73
CA LEU A 8 7.45 -27.17 50.93
C LEU A 8 6.73 -26.28 49.92
N GLN A 9 6.29 -25.09 50.32
CA GLN A 9 5.64 -24.12 49.42
C GLN A 9 6.59 -23.64 48.31
N GLN A 10 7.86 -23.37 48.64
CA GLN A 10 8.87 -23.03 47.63
C GLN A 10 9.15 -24.20 46.67
N ALA A 11 9.18 -25.44 47.17
CA ALA A 11 9.35 -26.62 46.34
C ALA A 11 8.14 -26.83 45.40
N LEU A 12 6.91 -26.61 45.88
CA LEU A 12 5.69 -26.74 45.08
C LEU A 12 5.60 -25.65 44.00
N ALA A 13 5.94 -24.40 44.33
CA ALA A 13 5.99 -23.31 43.36
C ALA A 13 7.06 -23.54 42.28
N LYS A 14 8.23 -24.05 42.66
CA LYS A 14 9.27 -24.48 41.70
C LYS A 14 8.80 -25.64 40.84
N ALA A 15 8.15 -26.65 41.42
CA ALA A 15 7.59 -27.77 40.66
C ALA A 15 6.50 -27.32 39.69
N SER A 16 5.58 -26.43 40.11
CA SER A 16 4.55 -25.84 39.25
C SER A 16 5.17 -25.06 38.09
N ALA A 17 6.17 -24.22 38.35
CA ALA A 17 6.87 -23.47 37.31
C ALA A 17 7.64 -24.39 36.35
N VAL A 18 8.20 -25.50 36.85
CA VAL A 18 8.86 -26.52 36.02
C VAL A 18 7.83 -27.27 35.17
N ILE A 19 6.67 -27.62 35.72
CA ILE A 19 5.59 -28.30 34.99
C ILE A 19 5.02 -27.36 33.93
N GLU A 20 4.69 -26.11 34.25
CA GLU A 20 4.24 -25.10 33.28
C GLU A 20 5.27 -24.88 32.18
N LYS A 21 6.55 -24.75 32.53
CA LYS A 21 7.64 -24.64 31.55
C LYS A 21 7.74 -25.90 30.68
N THR A 22 7.58 -27.09 31.25
CA THR A 22 7.64 -28.36 30.52
C THR A 22 6.44 -28.48 29.58
N VAL A 23 5.22 -28.21 30.05
CA VAL A 23 3.99 -28.25 29.24
C VAL A 23 4.06 -27.24 28.10
N THR A 24 4.47 -26.00 28.36
CA THR A 24 4.65 -24.98 27.31
C THR A 24 5.71 -25.39 26.29
N THR A 25 6.84 -25.96 26.73
CA THR A 25 7.88 -26.49 25.83
C THR A 25 7.37 -27.66 24.98
N THR A 26 6.60 -28.58 25.57
CA THR A 26 6.07 -29.76 24.87
C THR A 26 5.01 -29.35 23.84
N VAL A 27 4.15 -28.38 24.18
CA VAL A 27 3.17 -27.81 23.24
C VAL A 27 3.90 -27.11 22.09
N GLN A 28 4.89 -26.26 22.36
CA GLN A 28 5.70 -25.61 21.32
C GLN A 28 6.46 -26.60 20.42
N GLU A 29 6.94 -27.73 20.95
CA GLU A 29 7.58 -28.76 20.12
C GLU A 29 6.62 -29.42 19.12
N VAL A 30 5.31 -29.45 19.44
CA VAL A 30 4.25 -30.02 18.58
C VAL A 30 3.64 -28.96 17.65
N THR A 31 3.49 -27.71 18.10
CA THR A 31 2.80 -26.64 17.37
C THR A 31 3.72 -25.65 16.66
N GLY A 32 5.03 -25.72 16.86
CA GLY A 32 6.03 -24.84 16.24
C GLY A 32 6.36 -23.59 17.07
N PRO A 33 7.25 -22.71 16.59
CA PRO A 33 7.56 -21.44 17.26
C PRO A 33 6.33 -20.55 17.47
N ARG A 34 6.29 -19.74 18.53
CA ARG A 34 5.17 -18.84 18.87
C ARG A 34 4.68 -17.97 17.71
N PRO A 35 5.55 -17.32 16.91
CA PRO A 35 5.09 -16.58 15.72
C PRO A 35 4.22 -17.39 14.75
N LEU A 36 4.43 -18.70 14.63
CA LEU A 36 3.61 -19.57 13.77
C LEU A 36 2.29 -19.98 14.42
N GLN A 37 2.18 -19.83 15.74
CA GLN A 37 0.95 -20.09 16.51
C GLN A 37 0.10 -18.82 16.63
N ASP A 38 0.75 -17.67 16.75
CA ASP A 38 0.13 -16.37 17.00
C ASP A 38 -0.42 -15.72 15.72
N TYR A 39 0.10 -16.14 14.56
CA TYR A 39 -0.26 -15.57 13.26
C TYR A 39 -0.71 -16.65 12.27
N GLU A 40 -1.63 -16.27 11.39
CA GLU A 40 -2.03 -17.06 10.24
C GLU A 40 -1.20 -16.64 9.02
N LEU A 41 -0.37 -17.56 8.51
CA LEU A 41 0.43 -17.31 7.32
C LEU A 41 -0.46 -17.28 6.07
N LEU A 42 -0.21 -16.29 5.22
CA LEU A 42 -0.84 -16.12 3.92
C LEU A 42 0.17 -16.49 2.82
N ASP A 43 0.36 -15.63 1.81
CA ASP A 43 1.34 -15.86 0.73
C ASP A 43 2.77 -15.48 1.16
N GLN A 44 3.76 -16.18 0.58
CA GLN A 44 5.18 -15.83 0.71
C GLN A 44 5.44 -14.49 -0.01
N ALA A 45 5.77 -13.45 0.74
CA ALA A 45 6.14 -12.14 0.20
C ALA A 45 7.52 -12.16 -0.46
N GLY A 46 8.43 -12.98 0.06
CA GLY A 46 9.79 -13.08 -0.46
C GLY A 46 10.72 -13.87 0.44
N SER A 47 11.99 -13.48 0.43
CA SER A 47 13.07 -14.04 1.22
C SER A 47 14.10 -12.97 1.59
N GLY A 48 14.96 -13.27 2.56
CA GLY A 48 15.93 -12.29 3.04
C GLY A 48 16.96 -12.82 4.01
N GLY A 49 17.83 -11.92 4.44
CA GLY A 49 18.98 -12.25 5.28
C GLY A 49 20.04 -13.06 4.52
N PRO A 50 21.12 -13.48 5.20
CA PRO A 50 22.26 -14.11 4.56
C PRO A 50 21.89 -15.35 3.74
N GLY A 51 22.23 -15.35 2.45
CA GLY A 51 21.93 -16.45 1.51
C GLY A 51 20.44 -16.58 1.20
N LEU A 52 19.67 -15.53 1.45
CA LEU A 52 18.21 -15.51 1.40
C LEU A 52 17.56 -16.66 2.18
N ALA A 53 18.20 -17.12 3.26
CA ALA A 53 17.77 -18.33 3.97
C ALA A 53 16.41 -18.17 4.66
N TRP A 54 16.05 -16.94 5.06
CA TRP A 54 14.75 -16.68 5.64
C TRP A 54 13.67 -16.61 4.57
N ARG A 55 12.59 -17.35 4.76
CA ARG A 55 11.34 -17.16 4.01
C ARG A 55 10.48 -16.14 4.73
N ILE A 56 9.95 -15.17 4.00
CA ILE A 56 9.14 -14.08 4.54
C ILE A 56 7.72 -14.25 4.04
N TYR A 57 6.77 -14.41 4.96
CA TYR A 57 5.35 -14.59 4.67
C TYR A 57 4.56 -13.37 5.12
N THR A 58 3.60 -12.95 4.30
CA THR A 58 2.52 -12.08 4.80
C THR A 58 1.67 -12.87 5.78
N ALA A 59 1.21 -12.24 6.86
CA ALA A 59 0.39 -12.92 7.87
C ALA A 59 -0.59 -11.98 8.57
N ARG A 60 -1.67 -12.56 9.11
CA ARG A 60 -2.64 -11.84 9.96
C ARG A 60 -2.57 -12.32 11.41
N PRO A 61 -2.69 -11.43 12.39
CA PRO A 61 -2.74 -11.83 13.80
C PRO A 61 -3.98 -12.68 14.06
N ARG A 62 -3.82 -13.79 14.79
CA ARG A 62 -4.94 -14.55 15.37
C ARG A 62 -5.41 -13.84 16.65
N ASP A 63 -6.55 -14.25 17.20
CA ASP A 63 -7.14 -13.62 18.39
C ASP A 63 -6.16 -13.45 19.58
N ALA A 64 -5.22 -14.38 19.76
CA ALA A 64 -4.19 -14.32 20.80
C ALA A 64 -3.14 -13.21 20.59
N ALA A 65 -2.99 -12.72 19.36
CA ALA A 65 -2.02 -11.70 18.95
C ALA A 65 -2.67 -10.36 18.54
N ALA A 66 -3.97 -10.18 18.81
CA ALA A 66 -4.75 -9.03 18.34
C ALA A 66 -4.26 -7.64 18.84
N SER A 67 -3.25 -7.57 19.70
CA SER A 67 -2.68 -6.32 20.23
C SER A 67 -1.62 -5.66 19.33
N THR A 68 -1.35 -6.16 18.12
CA THR A 68 -0.36 -5.53 17.23
C THR A 68 -0.90 -4.23 16.60
N PRO A 69 -0.05 -3.21 16.36
CA PRO A 69 -0.47 -1.98 15.70
C PRO A 69 -0.70 -2.16 14.18
N TYR A 70 -0.36 -3.33 13.62
CA TYR A 70 -0.49 -3.62 12.19
C TYR A 70 -1.60 -4.66 11.93
N PRO A 71 -2.50 -4.42 10.96
CA PRO A 71 -3.54 -5.39 10.58
C PRO A 71 -2.98 -6.60 9.81
N VAL A 72 -1.81 -6.44 9.20
CA VAL A 72 -1.02 -7.47 8.51
C VAL A 72 0.41 -7.33 9.04
N VAL A 73 1.20 -8.40 9.06
CA VAL A 73 2.61 -8.40 9.46
C VAL A 73 3.45 -9.28 8.53
N SER A 74 4.77 -9.28 8.73
CA SER A 74 5.67 -10.22 8.03
C SER A 74 6.22 -11.25 9.01
N VAL A 75 5.94 -12.52 8.78
CA VAL A 75 6.48 -13.63 9.56
C VAL A 75 7.66 -14.23 8.82
N TRP A 76 8.79 -14.24 9.51
CA TRP A 76 10.06 -14.79 9.03
C TRP A 76 10.17 -16.22 9.51
N VAL A 77 10.49 -17.15 8.61
CA VAL A 77 10.59 -18.57 8.91
C VAL A 77 11.89 -19.14 8.36
N LEU A 78 12.67 -19.74 9.24
CA LEU A 78 13.84 -20.54 8.91
C LEU A 78 13.56 -22.00 9.24
N ASP A 79 13.47 -22.85 8.23
CA ASP A 79 13.26 -24.29 8.37
C ASP A 79 14.60 -25.00 8.63
N LYS A 80 14.83 -25.46 9.86
CA LYS A 80 16.09 -26.11 10.24
C LYS A 80 16.26 -27.46 9.53
N ARG A 81 15.18 -28.15 9.17
CA ARG A 81 15.28 -29.45 8.46
C ARG A 81 15.76 -29.24 7.04
N ALA A 82 15.13 -28.31 6.32
CA ALA A 82 15.57 -27.93 4.97
C ALA A 82 17.02 -27.42 4.97
N LEU A 83 17.41 -26.70 6.02
CA LEU A 83 18.78 -26.23 6.23
C LEU A 83 19.77 -27.38 6.44
N SER A 84 19.44 -28.36 7.30
CA SER A 84 20.26 -29.55 7.52
C SER A 84 20.40 -30.41 6.25
N GLU A 85 19.35 -30.50 5.43
CA GLU A 85 19.39 -31.19 4.13
C GLU A 85 20.27 -30.45 3.12
N ALA A 86 20.15 -29.12 3.05
CA ALA A 86 21.01 -28.27 2.22
C ALA A 86 22.49 -28.40 2.65
N ARG A 87 22.76 -28.36 3.96
CA ARG A 87 24.08 -28.63 4.54
C ARG A 87 24.65 -29.97 4.07
N ALA A 88 23.85 -31.03 4.17
CA ALA A 88 24.29 -32.38 3.82
C ALA A 88 24.61 -32.49 2.32
N ARG A 89 23.79 -31.88 1.45
CA ARG A 89 24.04 -31.82 0.00
C ARG A 89 25.30 -31.04 -0.34
N ALA A 90 25.56 -29.95 0.37
CA ALA A 90 26.76 -29.13 0.19
C ALA A 90 28.02 -29.69 0.86
N GLY A 91 27.95 -30.84 1.54
CA GLY A 91 29.10 -31.43 2.25
C GLY A 91 29.60 -30.61 3.44
N LEU A 92 28.78 -29.72 3.99
CA LEU A 92 29.17 -28.80 5.08
C LEU A 92 29.11 -29.47 6.45
N SER A 93 29.97 -29.02 7.37
CA SER A 93 30.05 -29.55 8.73
C SER A 93 28.84 -29.12 9.58
N ARG A 94 28.47 -29.92 10.59
CA ARG A 94 27.42 -29.54 11.54
C ARG A 94 27.77 -28.27 12.31
N ALA A 95 29.06 -28.06 12.60
CA ALA A 95 29.54 -26.84 13.23
C ALA A 95 29.26 -25.58 12.38
N ALA A 96 29.29 -25.70 11.04
CA ALA A 96 28.94 -24.57 10.17
C ALA A 96 27.44 -24.24 10.25
N GLU A 97 26.57 -25.24 10.35
CA GLU A 97 25.14 -25.04 10.59
C GLU A 97 24.87 -24.41 11.95
N ASP A 98 25.49 -24.92 13.02
CA ASP A 98 25.36 -24.34 14.37
C ASP A 98 25.81 -22.87 14.40
N ALA A 99 26.94 -22.55 13.75
CA ALA A 99 27.45 -21.17 13.65
C ALA A 99 26.49 -20.25 12.86
N PHE A 100 25.85 -20.76 11.82
CA PHE A 100 24.86 -20.00 11.05
C PHE A 100 23.59 -19.73 11.89
N LEU A 101 23.13 -20.72 12.65
CA LEU A 101 22.00 -20.53 13.56
C LEU A 101 22.34 -19.51 14.67
N ASP A 102 23.57 -19.51 15.18
CA ASP A 102 24.05 -18.50 16.12
C ASP A 102 24.11 -17.10 15.51
N LEU A 103 24.54 -16.98 14.25
CA LEU A 103 24.50 -15.73 13.49
C LEU A 103 23.06 -15.21 13.36
N ALA A 104 22.11 -16.09 13.03
CA ALA A 104 20.69 -15.76 12.92
C ALA A 104 20.09 -15.30 14.26
N ARG A 105 20.45 -15.94 15.39
CA ARG A 105 20.06 -15.49 16.74
C ARG A 105 20.63 -14.12 17.07
N ALA A 106 21.91 -13.89 16.76
CA ALA A 106 22.58 -12.63 17.04
C ALA A 106 21.98 -11.46 16.24
N ASP A 107 21.61 -11.69 14.97
CA ASP A 107 20.91 -10.72 14.14
C ASP A 107 19.56 -10.33 14.76
N ALA A 108 18.70 -11.32 15.02
CA ALA A 108 17.38 -11.07 15.60
C ALA A 108 17.45 -10.36 16.96
N ALA A 109 18.41 -10.72 17.81
CA ALA A 109 18.61 -10.05 19.10
C ALA A 109 19.02 -8.57 18.95
N ARG A 110 19.82 -8.23 17.93
CA ARG A 110 20.21 -6.83 17.66
C ARG A 110 19.08 -6.02 17.07
N LEU A 111 18.31 -6.60 16.15
CA LEU A 111 17.13 -5.96 15.57
C LEU A 111 16.13 -5.50 16.64
N VAL A 112 15.91 -6.31 17.68
CA VAL A 112 15.04 -5.93 18.82
C VAL A 112 15.60 -4.75 19.63
N ARG A 113 16.93 -4.63 19.71
CA ARG A 113 17.62 -3.61 20.54
C ARG A 113 17.77 -2.26 19.83
N LEU A 114 18.01 -2.27 18.52
CA LEU A 114 18.24 -1.06 17.73
C LEU A 114 16.91 -0.40 17.36
N ARG A 115 16.57 0.70 18.04
CA ARG A 115 15.35 1.46 17.79
C ARG A 115 15.64 2.69 16.94
N HIS A 116 15.38 2.58 15.64
CA HIS A 116 15.52 3.68 14.69
C HIS A 116 14.52 3.49 13.52
N PRO A 117 13.92 4.56 12.96
CA PRO A 117 12.96 4.43 11.86
C PRO A 117 13.49 3.70 10.62
N GLY A 118 14.79 3.82 10.36
CA GLY A 118 15.48 3.14 9.25
C GLY A 118 16.00 1.74 9.55
N VAL A 119 15.79 1.21 10.77
CA VAL A 119 16.09 -0.19 11.12
C VAL A 119 14.79 -0.98 11.12
N LEU A 120 14.84 -2.21 10.59
CA LEU A 120 13.67 -3.09 10.49
C LEU A 120 13.04 -3.34 11.86
N HIS A 121 11.76 -2.99 12.02
CA HIS A 121 11.07 -3.08 13.30
C HIS A 121 10.56 -4.50 13.57
N VAL A 122 11.00 -5.09 14.67
CA VAL A 122 10.55 -6.40 15.16
C VAL A 122 9.29 -6.24 16.01
N VAL A 123 8.19 -6.83 15.55
CA VAL A 123 6.89 -6.87 16.24
C VAL A 123 6.88 -7.98 17.30
N GLN A 124 7.42 -9.15 16.97
CA GLN A 124 7.59 -10.27 17.90
C GLN A 124 8.98 -10.86 17.75
N ALA A 125 9.69 -10.95 18.87
CA ALA A 125 11.04 -11.47 18.92
C ALA A 125 11.12 -12.92 18.45
N LEU A 126 12.34 -13.32 18.09
CA LEU A 126 12.67 -14.68 17.65
C LEU A 126 12.29 -15.72 18.70
N ASP A 127 11.53 -16.73 18.26
CA ASP A 127 11.28 -17.97 18.98
C ASP A 127 11.79 -19.15 18.13
N GLU A 128 12.31 -20.18 18.79
CA GLU A 128 12.87 -21.33 18.10
C GLU A 128 12.46 -22.66 18.72
N THR A 129 12.30 -23.65 17.85
CA THR A 129 12.10 -25.05 18.21
C THR A 129 13.23 -25.89 17.61
N LYS A 130 13.17 -27.22 17.79
CA LYS A 130 14.08 -28.15 17.10
C LYS A 130 13.90 -28.14 15.58
N ALA A 131 12.71 -27.79 15.08
CA ALA A 131 12.39 -27.87 13.65
C ALA A 131 12.53 -26.52 12.91
N ALA A 132 12.28 -25.39 13.57
CA ALA A 132 12.25 -24.09 12.91
C ALA A 132 12.61 -22.93 13.84
N MET A 133 12.99 -21.80 13.25
CA MET A 133 13.08 -20.49 13.91
C MET A 133 12.07 -19.55 13.27
N ALA A 134 11.41 -18.70 14.05
CA ALA A 134 10.52 -17.69 13.51
C ALA A 134 10.54 -16.39 14.30
N MET A 135 10.34 -15.27 13.62
CA MET A 135 10.15 -13.93 14.21
C MET A 135 9.14 -13.13 13.38
N VAL A 136 8.63 -12.03 13.93
CA VAL A 136 7.64 -11.18 13.24
C VAL A 136 8.16 -9.75 13.15
N THR A 137 8.07 -9.16 11.97
CA THR A 137 8.41 -7.75 11.73
C THR A 137 7.19 -6.97 11.24
N GLU A 138 7.36 -5.66 11.11
CA GLU A 138 6.42 -4.81 10.39
C GLU A 138 6.15 -5.34 8.95
N PRO A 139 5.06 -4.89 8.30
CA PRO A 139 4.73 -5.29 6.93
C PRO A 139 5.86 -4.99 5.94
N LEU A 140 6.28 -6.03 5.21
CA LEU A 140 7.30 -5.96 4.18
C LEU A 140 6.66 -6.19 2.81
N PHE A 141 7.15 -5.43 1.85
CA PHE A 141 6.93 -5.71 0.44
C PHE A 141 7.90 -6.81 -0.01
N ALA A 142 9.22 -6.60 0.15
CA ALA A 142 10.26 -7.53 -0.25
C ALA A 142 11.64 -7.12 0.31
N SER A 143 12.64 -8.00 0.20
CA SER A 143 14.05 -7.58 0.22
C SER A 143 14.43 -6.89 -1.10
N VAL A 144 15.46 -6.05 -1.07
CA VAL A 144 16.00 -5.43 -2.30
C VAL A 144 16.52 -6.51 -3.26
N SER A 145 17.06 -7.62 -2.75
CA SER A 145 17.45 -8.78 -3.55
C SER A 145 16.28 -9.37 -4.34
N ASN A 146 15.12 -9.61 -3.71
CA ASN A 146 13.95 -10.08 -4.44
C ASN A 146 13.42 -9.03 -5.43
N ALA A 147 13.46 -7.75 -5.07
CA ALA A 147 13.07 -6.65 -5.96
C ALA A 147 14.01 -6.49 -7.18
N LEU A 148 15.24 -6.99 -7.10
CA LEU A 148 16.20 -7.09 -8.20
C LEU A 148 16.08 -8.40 -8.99
N GLY A 149 15.14 -9.27 -8.64
CA GLY A 149 14.83 -10.50 -9.39
C GLY A 149 15.42 -11.79 -8.82
N CYS A 150 16.10 -11.76 -7.67
CA CYS A 150 16.55 -12.97 -6.98
C CYS A 150 15.36 -13.68 -6.33
N LEU A 151 14.69 -14.57 -7.06
CA LEU A 151 13.40 -15.16 -6.69
C LEU A 151 13.41 -16.70 -6.65
N ASP A 152 14.58 -17.33 -6.78
CA ASP A 152 14.71 -18.79 -6.92
C ASP A 152 14.15 -19.57 -5.72
N ASN A 153 14.15 -18.96 -4.54
CA ASN A 153 13.65 -19.54 -3.30
C ASN A 153 12.24 -19.04 -2.89
N VAL A 154 11.56 -18.33 -3.79
CA VAL A 154 10.18 -17.86 -3.63
C VAL A 154 9.27 -18.78 -4.42
N GLY A 155 8.61 -19.73 -3.74
CA GLY A 155 7.89 -20.81 -4.42
C GLY A 155 6.79 -20.32 -5.37
N LYS A 156 5.95 -19.40 -4.90
CA LYS A 156 4.93 -18.72 -5.71
C LYS A 156 5.23 -17.23 -5.70
N VAL A 157 5.92 -16.77 -6.75
CA VAL A 157 6.33 -15.37 -6.89
C VAL A 157 5.10 -14.44 -6.86
N PRO A 158 5.05 -13.43 -5.97
CA PRO A 158 4.01 -12.39 -5.96
C PRO A 158 3.90 -11.67 -7.30
N LYS A 159 2.69 -11.29 -7.69
CA LYS A 159 2.43 -10.64 -8.99
C LYS A 159 3.20 -9.33 -9.12
N GLU A 160 3.37 -8.62 -8.01
CA GLU A 160 4.02 -7.33 -7.89
C GLU A 160 5.54 -7.39 -8.05
N LEU A 161 6.16 -8.57 -7.83
CA LEU A 161 7.59 -8.79 -8.01
C LEU A 161 7.94 -9.34 -9.40
N LYS A 162 6.96 -9.92 -10.10
CA LYS A 162 7.20 -10.56 -11.38
C LYS A 162 7.47 -9.52 -12.47
N GLY A 163 8.71 -9.46 -12.95
CA GLY A 163 9.14 -8.48 -13.95
C GLY A 163 9.16 -7.05 -13.42
N MET A 164 9.29 -6.89 -12.10
CA MET A 164 9.40 -5.59 -11.45
C MET A 164 10.72 -4.92 -11.82
N GLU A 165 10.64 -3.63 -12.12
CA GLU A 165 11.81 -2.74 -12.20
C GLU A 165 11.58 -1.55 -11.28
N MET A 166 12.58 -1.22 -10.47
CA MET A 166 12.52 -0.04 -9.60
C MET A 166 12.85 1.21 -10.41
N GLY A 167 11.96 2.20 -10.38
CA GLY A 167 12.19 3.49 -10.99
C GLY A 167 13.34 4.24 -10.30
N ILE A 168 14.07 5.06 -11.06
CA ILE A 168 15.22 5.82 -10.55
C ILE A 168 14.86 6.72 -9.35
N LEU A 169 13.62 7.24 -9.30
CA LEU A 169 13.14 8.06 -8.19
C LEU A 169 12.96 7.24 -6.90
N GLU A 170 12.43 6.01 -7.01
CA GLU A 170 12.31 5.09 -5.87
C GLU A 170 13.70 4.70 -5.35
N ILE A 171 14.64 4.40 -6.25
CA ILE A 171 16.04 4.11 -5.90
C ILE A 171 16.67 5.30 -5.18
N LYS A 172 16.54 6.52 -5.71
CA LYS A 172 17.08 7.74 -5.08
C LYS A 172 16.56 7.92 -3.66
N HIS A 173 15.24 7.77 -3.46
CA HIS A 173 14.62 7.90 -2.13
C HIS A 173 15.09 6.80 -1.19
N GLY A 174 15.14 5.56 -1.64
CA GLY A 174 15.63 4.43 -0.87
C GLY A 174 17.09 4.58 -0.44
N LEU A 175 17.98 5.02 -1.35
CA LEU A 175 19.38 5.28 -1.04
C LEU A 175 19.55 6.40 -0.01
N LEU A 176 18.74 7.46 -0.05
CA LEU A 176 18.75 8.49 1.00
C LEU A 176 18.37 7.92 2.36
N GLN A 177 17.34 7.08 2.44
CA GLN A 177 16.91 6.46 3.70
C GLN A 177 17.98 5.52 4.27
N VAL A 178 18.66 4.74 3.41
CA VAL A 178 19.79 3.89 3.82
C VAL A 178 20.98 4.74 4.30
N ALA A 179 21.31 5.83 3.61
CA ALA A 179 22.39 6.73 4.00
C ALA A 179 22.14 7.40 5.36
N GLU A 180 20.91 7.87 5.61
CA GLU A 180 20.48 8.43 6.91
C GLU A 180 20.54 7.38 8.03
N THR A 181 20.20 6.13 7.71
CA THR A 181 20.32 5.02 8.67
C THR A 181 21.78 4.69 8.99
N LEU A 182 22.66 4.70 7.98
CA LEU A 182 24.08 4.48 8.19
C LEU A 182 24.74 5.58 9.01
N ASP A 183 24.34 6.84 8.78
CA ASP A 183 24.79 7.96 9.60
C ASP A 183 24.45 7.74 11.08
N PHE A 184 23.21 7.31 11.38
CA PHE A 184 22.81 6.92 12.73
C PHE A 184 23.67 5.76 13.27
N LEU A 185 23.88 4.69 12.49
CA LEU A 185 24.66 3.54 12.93
C LEU A 185 26.10 3.94 13.29
N HIS A 186 26.73 4.75 12.45
CA HIS A 186 28.13 5.14 12.61
C HIS A 186 28.33 6.16 13.71
N ASN A 187 27.49 7.20 13.76
CA ASN A 187 27.69 8.37 14.62
C ASN A 187 26.92 8.31 15.95
N ASN A 188 25.80 7.58 16.03
CA ASN A 188 25.00 7.49 17.25
C ASN A 188 25.05 6.10 17.90
N ALA A 189 24.96 5.03 17.11
CA ALA A 189 25.01 3.66 17.63
C ALA A 189 26.45 3.12 17.76
N HIS A 190 27.42 3.80 17.16
CA HIS A 190 28.83 3.40 17.08
C HIS A 190 28.99 1.94 16.64
N LEU A 191 28.33 1.60 15.53
CA LEU A 191 28.21 0.25 15.02
C LEU A 191 28.55 0.24 13.52
N ALA A 192 29.44 -0.67 13.12
CA ALA A 192 29.66 -1.02 11.72
C ALA A 192 28.80 -2.23 11.37
N HIS A 193 28.04 -2.17 10.27
CA HIS A 193 27.11 -3.21 9.84
C HIS A 193 27.82 -4.41 9.20
N ARG A 194 28.83 -4.15 8.37
CA ARG A 194 29.75 -5.11 7.72
C ARG A 194 29.13 -6.12 6.76
N ALA A 195 27.86 -5.95 6.39
CA ALA A 195 27.12 -6.92 5.57
C ALA A 195 26.04 -6.28 4.70
N ILE A 196 26.19 -4.99 4.36
CA ILE A 196 25.21 -4.28 3.54
C ILE A 196 25.21 -4.88 2.14
N SER A 197 24.04 -5.39 1.74
CA SER A 197 23.82 -6.02 0.45
C SER A 197 22.32 -5.98 0.12
N PRO A 198 21.91 -6.33 -1.10
CA PRO A 198 20.49 -6.44 -1.44
C PRO A 198 19.68 -7.36 -0.51
N GLU A 199 20.32 -8.36 0.10
CA GLU A 199 19.68 -9.35 0.99
C GLU A 199 19.36 -8.79 2.38
N THR A 200 20.01 -7.68 2.76
CA THR A 200 19.93 -7.07 4.09
C THR A 200 19.23 -5.71 4.09
N VAL A 201 18.78 -5.24 2.93
CA VAL A 201 17.94 -4.04 2.80
C VAL A 201 16.53 -4.47 2.44
N PHE A 202 15.54 -3.97 3.19
CA PHE A 202 14.14 -4.35 3.08
C PHE A 202 13.26 -3.16 2.71
N ILE A 203 12.29 -3.40 1.84
CA ILE A 203 11.27 -2.44 1.46
C ILE A 203 10.01 -2.81 2.24
N THR A 204 9.53 -1.90 3.08
CA THR A 204 8.25 -2.05 3.81
C THR A 204 7.05 -1.99 2.86
N SER A 205 5.88 -2.46 3.28
CA SER A 205 4.65 -2.33 2.47
C SER A 205 4.23 -0.87 2.24
N SER A 206 4.72 0.08 3.06
CA SER A 206 4.59 1.53 2.84
C SER A 206 5.74 2.12 2.02
N GLY A 207 6.55 1.29 1.39
CA GLY A 207 7.64 1.68 0.50
C GLY A 207 8.92 2.16 1.19
N SER A 208 8.98 2.37 2.50
CA SER A 208 10.20 2.80 3.21
C SER A 208 11.28 1.72 3.20
N TRP A 209 12.53 2.13 2.99
CA TRP A 209 13.69 1.25 2.97
C TRP A 209 14.33 1.18 4.35
N LYS A 210 14.63 -0.03 4.81
CA LYS A 210 15.17 -0.29 6.15
C LYS A 210 16.30 -1.30 6.13
N LEU A 211 17.26 -1.15 7.03
CA LEU A 211 18.36 -2.09 7.24
C LEU A 211 17.95 -3.21 8.21
N GLY A 212 18.32 -4.45 7.86
CA GLY A 212 18.39 -5.60 8.75
C GLY A 212 19.70 -6.38 8.53
N GLY A 213 19.85 -7.60 9.03
CA GLY A 213 21.07 -8.39 8.78
C GLY A 213 22.28 -7.95 9.61
N PHE A 214 22.06 -7.61 10.88
CA PHE A 214 23.08 -7.17 11.85
C PHE A 214 23.92 -8.32 12.43
N GLY A 215 23.80 -9.55 11.92
CA GLY A 215 24.55 -10.72 12.42
C GLY A 215 26.07 -10.50 12.42
N PHE A 216 26.60 -9.80 11.41
CA PHE A 216 28.03 -9.51 11.26
C PHE A 216 28.48 -8.18 11.88
N ALA A 217 27.56 -7.42 12.44
CA ALA A 217 27.86 -6.06 12.89
C ALA A 217 28.81 -6.08 14.10
N LEU A 218 29.65 -5.04 14.23
CA LEU A 218 30.58 -4.90 15.36
C LEU A 218 30.58 -3.47 15.88
N SER A 219 30.77 -3.33 17.19
CA SER A 219 30.93 -2.02 17.82
C SER A 219 32.24 -1.39 17.35
N VAL A 220 32.18 -0.09 17.11
CA VAL A 220 33.33 0.76 16.79
C VAL A 220 33.79 1.42 18.08
N ASP A 221 35.08 1.27 18.40
CA ASP A 221 35.70 1.97 19.51
C ASP A 221 35.87 3.46 19.15
N GLN A 222 35.27 4.32 19.94
CA GLN A 222 35.29 5.77 19.73
C GLN A 222 36.69 6.38 19.88
N ALA A 223 37.56 5.80 20.72
CA ALA A 223 38.90 6.35 20.96
C ALA A 223 39.84 6.08 19.79
N THR A 224 39.71 4.91 19.16
CA THR A 224 40.61 4.44 18.11
C THR A 224 40.03 4.54 16.71
N GLY A 225 38.70 4.71 16.59
CA GLY A 225 37.94 4.66 15.33
C GLY A 225 37.87 3.26 14.70
N GLY A 226 38.44 2.25 15.37
CA GLY A 226 38.55 0.88 14.88
C GLY A 226 37.44 -0.03 15.42
N LEU A 227 37.25 -1.18 14.80
CA LEU A 227 36.35 -2.22 15.34
C LEU A 227 36.87 -2.76 16.67
N ALA A 228 35.95 -2.99 17.62
CA ALA A 228 36.26 -3.53 18.94
C ALA A 228 36.84 -4.97 18.91
N SER A 229 36.72 -5.66 17.76
CA SER A 229 37.37 -6.96 17.52
C SER A 229 37.88 -7.04 16.07
N SER A 230 39.09 -7.57 15.88
CA SER A 230 39.65 -7.86 14.55
C SER A 230 39.18 -9.23 14.07
N GLN A 231 37.96 -9.31 13.53
CA GLN A 231 37.48 -10.49 12.84
C GLN A 231 37.51 -10.24 11.34
N GLN A 232 38.54 -10.73 10.65
CA GLN A 232 38.55 -10.77 9.18
C GLN A 232 37.67 -11.90 8.66
N PHE A 233 37.18 -11.75 7.44
CA PHE A 233 36.44 -12.79 6.73
C PHE A 233 37.39 -13.56 5.81
N HIS A 234 37.26 -14.89 5.78
CA HIS A 234 38.18 -15.77 5.06
C HIS A 234 37.48 -16.43 3.88
N TYR A 235 37.70 -15.89 2.68
CA TYR A 235 37.09 -16.38 1.46
C TYR A 235 38.03 -17.32 0.70
N SER A 236 37.49 -18.08 -0.25
CA SER A 236 38.23 -19.07 -1.04
C SER A 236 39.05 -18.41 -2.16
N ASP A 237 40.13 -19.08 -2.55
CA ASP A 237 41.00 -18.70 -3.68
C ASP A 237 40.53 -19.27 -5.04
N TYR A 238 39.40 -19.98 -5.04
CA TYR A 238 38.76 -20.62 -6.19
C TYR A 238 37.24 -20.40 -6.12
N ASP A 239 36.55 -20.62 -7.24
CA ASP A 239 35.11 -20.39 -7.34
C ASP A 239 34.34 -21.32 -6.41
N VAL A 240 33.42 -20.75 -5.65
CA VAL A 240 32.54 -21.47 -4.72
C VAL A 240 31.11 -21.04 -4.98
N GLU A 241 30.24 -22.02 -5.24
CA GLU A 241 28.81 -21.78 -5.35
C GLU A 241 28.27 -21.11 -4.09
N ASP A 242 27.26 -20.25 -4.26
CA ASP A 242 26.62 -19.59 -3.14
C ASP A 242 26.05 -20.64 -2.17
N THR A 243 26.57 -20.60 -0.93
CA THR A 243 26.19 -21.56 0.10
C THR A 243 24.83 -21.21 0.67
N ALA A 244 24.02 -22.23 0.97
CA ALA A 244 22.80 -22.07 1.75
C ALA A 244 23.06 -21.67 3.22
N LEU A 245 24.32 -21.70 3.67
CA LEU A 245 24.77 -21.41 5.03
C LEU A 245 25.94 -20.41 5.04
N PRO A 246 25.75 -19.16 4.60
CA PRO A 246 26.83 -18.20 4.55
C PRO A 246 27.22 -17.73 5.96
N LEU A 247 28.47 -18.04 6.35
CA LEU A 247 29.11 -17.58 7.59
C LEU A 247 29.91 -16.30 7.39
N GLN A 248 29.83 -15.70 6.20
CA GLN A 248 30.51 -14.48 5.81
C GLN A 248 29.57 -13.67 4.92
N PRO A 249 29.70 -12.34 4.88
CA PRO A 249 28.91 -11.51 3.98
C PRO A 249 29.29 -11.79 2.52
N SER A 250 28.38 -11.51 1.59
CA SER A 250 28.63 -11.66 0.15
C SER A 250 29.88 -10.88 -0.28
N LEU A 251 30.83 -11.57 -0.92
CA LEU A 251 32.10 -10.97 -1.34
C LEU A 251 31.89 -9.81 -2.34
N ASN A 252 30.84 -9.87 -3.16
CA ASN A 252 30.50 -8.85 -4.16
C ASN A 252 30.21 -7.45 -3.56
N TYR A 253 29.94 -7.34 -2.26
CA TYR A 253 29.68 -6.08 -1.56
C TYR A 253 30.66 -5.84 -0.40
N THR A 254 31.55 -6.78 -0.11
CA THR A 254 32.41 -6.69 1.08
C THR A 254 33.59 -5.77 0.80
N ALA A 255 33.92 -4.90 1.75
CA ALA A 255 35.02 -3.95 1.62
C ALA A 255 36.40 -4.64 1.60
N PRO A 256 37.39 -4.14 0.82
CA PRO A 256 38.68 -4.82 0.65
C PRO A 256 39.45 -5.05 1.94
N GLU A 257 39.35 -4.12 2.90
CA GLU A 257 39.99 -4.21 4.21
C GLU A 257 39.36 -5.25 5.15
N LEU A 258 38.16 -5.75 4.86
CA LEU A 258 37.54 -6.88 5.58
C LEU A 258 38.00 -8.24 5.04
N VAL A 259 38.53 -8.26 3.81
CA VAL A 259 38.99 -9.46 3.09
C VAL A 259 40.51 -9.63 3.22
N ARG A 260 41.28 -8.53 3.14
CA ARG A 260 42.75 -8.58 3.20
C ARG A 260 43.25 -8.67 4.64
N SER A 261 44.23 -9.54 4.86
CA SER A 261 45.06 -9.51 6.07
C SER A 261 46.10 -8.39 5.97
N GLY A 262 45.83 -7.25 6.61
CA GLY A 262 46.77 -6.13 6.72
C GLY A 262 46.49 -5.26 7.95
N ASP A 263 47.45 -4.37 8.28
CA ASP A 263 47.43 -3.47 9.46
C ASP A 263 46.42 -2.31 9.36
N SER A 264 45.60 -2.28 8.30
CA SER A 264 44.56 -1.25 8.11
C SER A 264 43.52 -1.32 9.24
N LYS A 265 43.36 -0.21 9.97
CA LYS A 265 42.29 -0.06 10.96
C LYS A 265 40.94 -0.13 10.24
N VAL A 266 40.24 -1.25 10.42
CA VAL A 266 38.87 -1.40 9.96
C VAL A 266 37.97 -0.55 10.85
N GLY A 267 37.16 0.32 10.23
CA GLY A 267 36.17 1.16 10.90
C GLY A 267 34.82 1.09 10.20
N SER A 268 33.93 2.05 10.48
CA SER A 268 32.61 2.15 9.85
C SER A 268 32.64 2.44 8.34
N THR A 269 33.76 2.92 7.81
CA THR A 269 33.92 3.22 6.37
C THR A 269 33.87 1.98 5.47
N CYS A 270 33.98 0.77 6.02
CA CYS A 270 33.73 -0.46 5.27
C CYS A 270 32.28 -0.54 4.77
N ASP A 271 31.32 -0.03 5.54
CA ASP A 271 29.91 0.02 5.14
C ASP A 271 29.68 0.97 3.96
N ILE A 272 30.49 2.02 3.83
CA ILE A 272 30.38 2.98 2.72
C ILE A 272 30.75 2.32 1.39
N PHE A 273 31.74 1.43 1.40
CA PHE A 273 32.08 0.63 0.23
C PHE A 273 30.92 -0.29 -0.16
N SER A 274 30.40 -1.05 0.80
CA SER A 274 29.25 -1.94 0.58
C SER A 274 28.02 -1.18 0.07
N PHE A 275 27.78 0.01 0.63
CA PHE A 275 26.71 0.90 0.20
C PHE A 275 26.94 1.44 -1.23
N GLY A 276 28.19 1.71 -1.62
CA GLY A 276 28.55 2.06 -2.99
C GLY A 276 28.28 0.92 -3.97
N CYS A 277 28.62 -0.32 -3.61
CA CYS A 277 28.29 -1.51 -4.41
C CYS A 277 26.77 -1.69 -4.56
N LEU A 278 26.00 -1.49 -3.48
CA LEU A 278 24.55 -1.54 -3.50
C LEU A 278 23.95 -0.44 -4.40
N ALA A 279 24.42 0.81 -4.27
CA ALA A 279 23.97 1.93 -5.08
C ALA A 279 24.27 1.72 -6.57
N TYR A 280 25.45 1.18 -6.89
CA TYR A 280 25.77 0.77 -8.26
C TYR A 280 24.80 -0.30 -8.75
N HIS A 281 24.58 -1.37 -7.97
CA HIS A 281 23.72 -2.48 -8.40
C HIS A 281 22.30 -2.01 -8.71
N LEU A 282 21.72 -1.18 -7.84
CA LEU A 282 20.38 -0.65 -8.03
C LEU A 282 20.24 0.17 -9.32
N VAL A 283 21.24 0.98 -9.65
CA VAL A 283 21.19 1.90 -10.80
C VAL A 283 21.61 1.23 -12.10
N ALA A 284 22.59 0.32 -12.05
CA ALA A 284 23.07 -0.41 -13.22
C ALA A 284 22.27 -1.70 -13.48
N HIS A 285 21.36 -2.06 -12.58
CA HIS A 285 20.56 -3.30 -12.58
C HIS A 285 21.39 -4.60 -12.65
N ARG A 286 22.66 -4.53 -12.25
CA ARG A 286 23.58 -5.66 -12.13
C ARG A 286 24.66 -5.38 -11.09
N PRO A 287 25.21 -6.38 -10.40
CA PRO A 287 26.26 -6.16 -9.42
C PRO A 287 27.52 -5.60 -10.09
N LEU A 288 28.26 -4.73 -9.37
CA LEU A 288 29.54 -4.19 -9.84
C LEU A 288 30.60 -5.29 -9.96
N LEU A 289 30.59 -6.18 -8.96
CA LEU A 289 31.53 -7.26 -8.80
C LEU A 289 30.75 -8.56 -8.95
N ASP A 290 31.29 -9.49 -9.74
CA ASP A 290 30.82 -10.86 -9.83
C ASP A 290 32.01 -11.79 -9.60
N CYS A 291 32.25 -12.10 -8.34
CA CYS A 291 33.48 -12.78 -7.92
C CYS A 291 33.30 -14.28 -7.71
N HIS A 292 32.07 -14.81 -7.78
CA HIS A 292 31.75 -16.21 -7.42
C HIS A 292 32.42 -16.68 -6.10
N ASN A 293 32.41 -15.82 -5.08
CA ASN A 293 33.09 -16.00 -3.79
C ASN A 293 34.60 -16.31 -3.85
N ASN A 294 35.25 -15.98 -4.96
CA ASN A 294 36.69 -16.15 -5.22
C ASN A 294 37.46 -14.84 -4.95
N VAL A 295 38.36 -14.87 -3.97
CA VAL A 295 39.20 -13.72 -3.58
C VAL A 295 40.08 -13.25 -4.70
N LYS A 296 40.64 -14.14 -5.53
CA LYS A 296 41.54 -13.73 -6.62
C LYS A 296 40.77 -12.95 -7.68
N MET A 297 39.57 -13.41 -8.04
CA MET A 297 38.69 -12.67 -8.94
C MET A 297 38.30 -11.33 -8.36
N TYR A 298 37.90 -11.31 -7.08
CA TYR A 298 37.58 -10.07 -6.37
C TYR A 298 38.73 -9.06 -6.41
N MET A 299 39.95 -9.48 -6.07
CA MET A 299 41.13 -8.60 -6.09
C MET A 299 41.43 -8.08 -7.50
N ASN A 300 41.36 -8.95 -8.52
CA ASN A 300 41.57 -8.55 -9.91
C ASN A 300 40.52 -7.53 -10.37
N SER A 301 39.24 -7.78 -10.09
CA SER A 301 38.14 -6.87 -10.46
C SER A 301 38.30 -5.49 -9.83
N LEU A 302 38.80 -5.40 -8.59
CA LEU A 302 39.09 -4.12 -7.95
C LEU A 302 40.30 -3.41 -8.55
N THR A 303 41.36 -4.14 -8.87
CA THR A 303 42.57 -3.57 -9.48
C THR A 303 42.30 -3.04 -10.89
N TYR A 304 41.44 -3.70 -11.65
CA TYR A 304 41.14 -3.36 -13.04
C TYR A 304 39.78 -2.68 -13.21
N LEU A 305 39.24 -2.04 -12.17
CA LEU A 305 37.97 -1.34 -12.25
C LEU A 305 38.10 -0.08 -13.15
N THR A 306 37.64 -0.19 -14.40
CA THR A 306 37.77 0.88 -15.40
C THR A 306 36.60 1.87 -15.35
N SER A 307 36.77 3.03 -15.98
CA SER A 307 35.69 4.00 -16.18
C SER A 307 34.51 3.44 -16.97
N GLU A 308 34.73 2.45 -17.83
CA GLU A 308 33.68 1.81 -18.64
C GLU A 308 32.65 1.06 -17.79
N ALA A 309 33.06 0.56 -16.62
CA ALA A 309 32.16 -0.09 -15.67
C ALA A 309 31.02 0.84 -15.23
N PHE A 310 31.21 2.16 -15.29
CA PHE A 310 30.24 3.18 -14.87
C PHE A 310 29.47 3.80 -16.04
N SER A 311 29.60 3.28 -17.26
CA SER A 311 28.95 3.83 -18.47
C SER A 311 27.41 3.85 -18.40
N ASN A 312 26.81 2.87 -17.72
CA ASN A 312 25.36 2.78 -17.50
C ASN A 312 24.87 3.52 -16.24
N VAL A 313 25.75 4.28 -15.57
CA VAL A 313 25.41 5.03 -14.36
C VAL A 313 25.20 6.51 -14.72
N PRO A 314 24.19 7.20 -14.16
CA PRO A 314 24.01 8.64 -14.32
C PRO A 314 25.29 9.39 -13.94
N THR A 315 25.70 10.33 -14.79
CA THR A 315 26.94 11.11 -14.64
C THR A 315 27.07 11.76 -13.27
N ASP A 316 25.94 12.22 -12.72
CA ASP A 316 25.84 12.91 -11.44
C ASP A 316 26.11 12.01 -10.23
N LEU A 317 26.18 10.68 -10.42
CA LEU A 317 26.45 9.68 -9.38
C LEU A 317 27.85 9.05 -9.50
N VAL A 318 28.48 9.12 -10.69
CA VAL A 318 29.76 8.44 -10.97
C VAL A 318 30.87 8.90 -10.03
N ALA A 319 30.97 10.20 -9.77
CA ALA A 319 32.01 10.75 -8.89
C ALA A 319 31.86 10.24 -7.45
N ASP A 320 30.63 10.22 -6.92
CA ASP A 320 30.35 9.72 -5.58
C ASP A 320 30.64 8.22 -5.47
N LEU A 321 30.20 7.41 -6.44
CA LEU A 321 30.50 5.98 -6.45
C LEU A 321 31.99 5.71 -6.47
N ARG A 322 32.78 6.43 -7.28
CA ARG A 322 34.24 6.27 -7.28
C ARG A 322 34.87 6.55 -5.92
N ASN A 323 34.39 7.57 -5.21
CA ASN A 323 34.88 7.89 -3.87
C ASN A 323 34.46 6.83 -2.84
N MET A 324 33.20 6.36 -2.88
CA MET A 324 32.68 5.32 -1.98
C MET A 324 33.35 3.96 -2.21
N LEU A 325 33.66 3.62 -3.46
CA LEU A 325 34.28 2.35 -3.88
C LEU A 325 35.81 2.39 -3.84
N SER A 326 36.41 3.43 -3.27
CA SER A 326 37.86 3.52 -3.14
C SER A 326 38.42 2.36 -2.31
N VAL A 327 39.56 1.82 -2.75
CA VAL A 327 40.31 0.80 -2.00
C VAL A 327 40.89 1.40 -0.72
N ASP A 328 41.21 2.69 -0.72
CA ASP A 328 41.60 3.41 0.49
C ASP A 328 40.35 3.75 1.32
N ALA A 329 40.24 3.12 2.49
CA ALA A 329 39.12 3.33 3.40
C ALA A 329 39.03 4.76 3.95
N ALA A 330 40.16 5.48 4.02
CA ALA A 330 40.20 6.85 4.53
C ALA A 330 39.70 7.89 3.52
N SER A 331 39.73 7.57 2.22
CA SER A 331 39.26 8.48 1.17
C SER A 331 37.73 8.42 0.95
N ARG A 332 37.04 7.47 1.58
CA ARG A 332 35.60 7.28 1.42
C ARG A 332 34.84 8.38 2.19
N PRO A 333 33.77 8.94 1.62
CA PRO A 333 32.97 9.96 2.30
C PRO A 333 32.14 9.34 3.44
N SER A 334 31.60 10.17 4.34
CA SER A 334 30.56 9.70 5.27
C SER A 334 29.25 9.44 4.53
N ALA A 335 28.37 8.60 5.11
CA ALA A 335 27.04 8.36 4.56
C ALA A 335 26.23 9.66 4.44
N MET A 336 26.35 10.56 5.42
CA MET A 336 25.71 11.87 5.38
C MET A 336 26.23 12.75 4.23
N ALA A 337 27.54 12.72 3.93
CA ALA A 337 28.09 13.49 2.83
C ALA A 337 27.49 13.07 1.47
N PHE A 338 27.21 11.77 1.29
CA PHE A 338 26.57 11.25 0.08
C PHE A 338 25.16 11.82 -0.14
N THR A 339 24.39 12.09 0.91
CA THR A 339 23.05 12.74 0.78
C THR A 339 23.12 14.11 0.12
N GLY A 340 24.30 14.75 0.14
CA GLY A 340 24.60 16.00 -0.54
C GLY A 340 24.93 15.90 -2.02
N SER A 341 24.92 14.70 -2.61
CA SER A 341 25.24 14.50 -4.03
C SER A 341 24.30 15.26 -4.98
N SER A 342 24.84 15.69 -6.13
CA SER A 342 24.05 16.24 -7.24
C SER A 342 23.01 15.25 -7.77
N PHE A 343 23.27 13.95 -7.63
CA PHE A 343 22.33 12.89 -7.98
C PHE A 343 20.96 13.04 -7.28
N PHE A 344 20.96 13.57 -6.05
CA PHE A 344 19.75 13.83 -5.27
C PHE A 344 19.25 15.27 -5.41
N ARG A 345 20.14 16.26 -5.29
CA ARG A 345 19.77 17.68 -5.08
C ARG A 345 18.95 18.30 -6.21
N HIS A 346 19.18 17.88 -7.45
CA HIS A 346 18.50 18.47 -8.61
C HIS A 346 17.09 17.92 -8.84
N ASP A 347 16.70 16.83 -8.18
CA ASP A 347 15.41 16.18 -8.40
C ASP A 347 14.31 16.79 -7.53
N THR A 348 13.43 17.60 -8.13
CA THR A 348 12.27 18.21 -7.44
C THR A 348 11.31 17.17 -6.88
N ARG A 349 11.13 16.03 -7.58
CA ARG A 349 10.22 14.95 -7.15
C ARG A 349 10.72 14.30 -5.88
N LEU A 350 12.03 14.14 -5.76
CA LEU A 350 12.66 13.60 -4.55
C LEU A 350 12.45 14.54 -3.35
N ARG A 351 12.55 15.85 -3.55
CA ARG A 351 12.21 16.85 -2.51
C ARG A 351 10.75 16.76 -2.11
N ALA A 352 9.84 16.52 -3.06
CA ALA A 352 8.43 16.32 -2.76
C ALA A 352 8.19 15.05 -1.93
N LEU A 353 8.86 13.93 -2.24
CA LEU A 353 8.78 12.70 -1.42
C LEU A 353 9.27 12.94 0.01
N ARG A 354 10.38 13.67 0.19
CA ARG A 354 10.88 14.03 1.52
C ARG A 354 9.90 14.93 2.28
N PHE A 355 9.22 15.84 1.59
CA PHE A 355 8.19 16.66 2.24
C PHE A 355 7.00 15.79 2.68
N LEU A 356 6.60 14.83 1.84
CA LEU A 356 5.52 13.88 2.13
C LEU A 356 5.81 12.99 3.35
N ASP A 357 7.05 12.55 3.54
CA ASP A 357 7.48 11.76 4.71
C ASP A 357 7.18 12.50 6.03
N HIS A 358 7.20 13.83 6.01
CA HIS A 358 6.92 14.70 7.16
C HIS A 358 5.59 15.45 7.05
N LEU A 359 4.70 15.08 6.12
CA LEU A 359 3.51 15.86 5.79
C LEU A 359 2.67 16.16 7.04
N LEU A 360 2.43 15.14 7.87
CA LEU A 360 1.57 15.25 9.05
C LEU A 360 2.12 16.23 10.11
N GLU A 361 3.44 16.45 10.13
CA GLU A 361 4.13 17.34 11.06
C GLU A 361 4.09 18.81 10.62
N ARG A 362 3.73 19.08 9.36
CA ARG A 362 3.68 20.44 8.79
C ARG A 362 2.39 21.17 9.14
N ASP A 363 2.47 22.49 9.15
CA ASP A 363 1.29 23.34 9.30
C ASP A 363 0.43 23.38 8.02
N ASN A 364 -0.81 23.82 8.16
CA ASN A 364 -1.78 23.86 7.05
C ASN A 364 -1.37 24.82 5.92
N MET A 365 -0.58 25.86 6.20
CA MET A 365 -0.14 26.83 5.20
C MET A 365 0.92 26.20 4.30
N GLN A 366 1.94 25.57 4.90
CA GLN A 366 2.96 24.79 4.21
C GLN A 366 2.36 23.63 3.42
N LYS A 367 1.40 22.90 4.01
CA LYS A 367 0.65 21.84 3.32
C LYS A 367 -0.06 22.37 2.08
N THR A 368 -0.76 23.49 2.21
CA THR A 368 -1.51 24.10 1.09
C THR A 368 -0.60 24.51 -0.06
N GLU A 369 0.53 25.14 0.24
CA GLU A 369 1.52 25.53 -0.78
C GLU A 369 2.11 24.30 -1.48
N PHE A 370 2.48 23.29 -0.69
CA PHE A 370 3.03 22.04 -1.20
C PHE A 370 2.04 21.27 -2.07
N LEU A 371 0.81 21.05 -1.61
CA LEU A 371 -0.20 20.26 -2.34
C LEU A 371 -0.57 20.90 -3.69
N LYS A 372 -0.56 22.23 -3.77
CA LYS A 372 -0.70 22.95 -5.05
C LYS A 372 0.44 22.60 -6.01
N ALA A 373 1.69 22.70 -5.56
CA ALA A 373 2.85 22.35 -6.38
C ALA A 373 2.86 20.86 -6.77
N LEU A 374 2.46 19.97 -5.85
CA LEU A 374 2.41 18.53 -6.10
C LEU A 374 1.37 18.16 -7.16
N THR A 375 0.27 18.91 -7.26
CA THR A 375 -0.78 18.67 -8.27
C THR A 375 -0.24 18.81 -9.69
N ASP A 376 0.66 19.76 -9.93
CA ASP A 376 1.27 19.98 -11.25
C ASP A 376 2.32 18.91 -11.60
N MET A 377 3.00 18.36 -10.59
CA MET A 377 4.09 17.37 -10.76
C MET A 377 3.61 15.93 -10.93
N TRP A 378 2.31 15.67 -10.79
CA TRP A 378 1.77 14.32 -10.62
C TRP A 378 2.11 13.34 -11.75
N LYS A 379 2.17 13.86 -12.99
CA LYS A 379 2.46 13.07 -14.20
C LYS A 379 3.91 12.58 -14.28
N ASP A 380 4.79 13.12 -13.44
CA ASP A 380 6.22 12.83 -13.45
C ASP A 380 6.61 11.72 -12.45
N PHE A 381 5.64 11.17 -11.72
CA PHE A 381 5.82 10.06 -10.78
C PHE A 381 5.36 8.74 -11.40
N ASP A 382 6.14 7.69 -11.18
CA ASP A 382 5.76 6.33 -11.55
C ASP A 382 4.57 5.84 -10.71
N SER A 383 3.72 4.98 -11.27
CA SER A 383 2.52 4.45 -10.62
C SER A 383 2.81 3.80 -9.26
N ARG A 384 3.95 3.11 -9.16
CA ARG A 384 4.43 2.50 -7.92
C ARG A 384 4.75 3.55 -6.85
N VAL A 385 5.43 4.63 -7.21
CA VAL A 385 5.75 5.72 -6.30
C VAL A 385 4.47 6.43 -5.84
N LEU A 386 3.54 6.70 -6.76
CA LEU A 386 2.23 7.25 -6.41
C LEU A 386 1.50 6.37 -5.38
N ARG A 387 1.45 5.06 -5.63
CA ARG A 387 0.75 4.11 -4.77
C ARG A 387 1.38 3.96 -3.38
N TYR A 388 2.70 3.75 -3.31
CA TYR A 388 3.34 3.34 -2.06
C TYR A 388 3.97 4.49 -1.28
N LYS A 389 4.29 5.62 -1.92
CA LYS A 389 4.94 6.77 -1.28
C LYS A 389 4.04 7.99 -1.15
N VAL A 390 3.21 8.26 -2.17
CA VAL A 390 2.38 9.48 -2.20
C VAL A 390 1.01 9.27 -1.59
N LEU A 391 0.32 8.18 -1.93
CA LEU A 391 -1.03 7.89 -1.44
C LEU A 391 -1.13 7.76 0.09
N PRO A 392 -0.23 7.04 0.79
CA PRO A 392 -0.38 6.83 2.23
C PRO A 392 -0.40 8.11 3.08
N PRO A 393 0.54 9.07 2.94
CA PRO A 393 0.49 10.31 3.70
C PRO A 393 -0.74 11.17 3.35
N LEU A 394 -1.17 11.18 2.07
CA LEU A 394 -2.40 11.87 1.68
C LEU A 394 -3.64 11.25 2.35
N CYS A 395 -3.74 9.93 2.38
CA CYS A 395 -4.81 9.21 3.05
C CYS A 395 -4.81 9.47 4.56
N ALA A 396 -3.64 9.50 5.19
CA ALA A 396 -3.53 9.83 6.62
C ALA A 396 -4.01 11.26 6.93
N GLU A 397 -3.71 12.21 6.04
CA GLU A 397 -4.08 13.61 6.20
C GLU A 397 -5.57 13.89 5.89
N LEU A 398 -6.32 12.95 5.31
CA LEU A 398 -7.79 13.08 5.15
C LEU A 398 -8.55 13.27 6.48
N ARG A 399 -7.92 12.95 7.63
CA ARG A 399 -8.47 13.24 8.96
C ARG A 399 -8.56 14.74 9.25
N ASN A 400 -7.77 15.56 8.57
CA ASN A 400 -7.79 17.02 8.69
C ASN A 400 -8.91 17.61 7.81
N MET A 401 -10.05 17.91 8.43
CA MET A 401 -11.26 18.43 7.75
C MET A 401 -11.00 19.68 6.89
N VAL A 402 -10.05 20.53 7.29
CA VAL A 402 -9.73 21.76 6.56
C VAL A 402 -9.00 21.46 5.24
N MET A 403 -8.24 20.36 5.19
CA MET A 403 -7.42 19.98 4.02
C MET A 403 -8.15 19.02 3.06
N GLN A 404 -9.27 18.41 3.48
CA GLN A 404 -9.98 17.38 2.71
C GLN A 404 -10.30 17.81 1.27
N GLN A 405 -10.73 19.05 1.04
CA GLN A 405 -11.09 19.54 -0.30
C GLN A 405 -9.91 19.56 -1.27
N MET A 406 -8.70 19.78 -0.76
CA MET A 406 -7.48 19.81 -1.57
C MET A 406 -6.91 18.40 -1.79
N ILE A 407 -7.04 17.53 -0.79
CA ILE A 407 -6.45 16.19 -0.81
C ILE A 407 -7.32 15.17 -1.55
N LEU A 408 -8.65 15.26 -1.41
CA LEU A 408 -9.57 14.30 -2.03
C LEU A 408 -9.39 14.15 -3.54
N PRO A 409 -9.25 15.22 -4.35
CA PRO A 409 -9.01 15.08 -5.78
C PRO A 409 -7.74 14.27 -6.07
N MET A 410 -6.68 14.48 -5.29
CA MET A 410 -5.40 13.79 -5.45
C MET A 410 -5.55 12.30 -5.11
N VAL A 411 -6.19 11.99 -3.97
CA VAL A 411 -6.47 10.59 -3.55
C VAL A 411 -7.32 9.88 -4.59
N LEU A 412 -8.39 10.51 -5.07
CA LEU A 412 -9.28 9.93 -6.07
C LEU A 412 -8.60 9.76 -7.43
N THR A 413 -7.67 10.64 -7.80
CA THR A 413 -6.87 10.50 -9.03
C THR A 413 -5.94 9.29 -8.96
N ILE A 414 -5.27 9.03 -7.82
CA ILE A 414 -4.53 7.75 -7.65
C ILE A 414 -5.50 6.59 -7.74
N ALA A 415 -6.64 6.70 -7.05
CA ALA A 415 -7.64 5.65 -7.00
C ALA A 415 -8.12 5.23 -8.38
N GLU A 416 -8.19 6.12 -9.39
CA GLU A 416 -8.55 5.77 -10.77
C GLU A 416 -7.66 4.68 -11.37
N SER A 417 -6.36 4.71 -11.07
CA SER A 417 -5.37 3.74 -11.58
C SER A 417 -5.35 2.39 -10.86
N GLN A 418 -5.99 2.30 -9.69
CA GLN A 418 -5.99 1.08 -8.87
C GLN A 418 -6.97 0.04 -9.41
N ASP A 419 -6.76 -1.25 -9.14
CA ASP A 419 -7.83 -2.22 -9.29
C ASP A 419 -8.78 -2.19 -8.06
N LYS A 420 -9.75 -3.11 -8.00
CA LYS A 420 -10.72 -3.15 -6.90
C LYS A 420 -10.06 -3.53 -5.58
N ASP A 421 -9.20 -4.55 -5.60
CA ASP A 421 -8.56 -5.10 -4.40
C ASP A 421 -7.61 -4.05 -3.78
N ASP A 422 -6.85 -3.37 -4.64
CA ASP A 422 -5.97 -2.28 -4.25
C ASP A 422 -6.73 -1.11 -3.64
N PHE A 423 -7.82 -0.70 -4.28
CA PHE A 423 -8.66 0.40 -3.79
C PHE A 423 -9.24 0.08 -2.41
N GLU A 424 -9.76 -1.13 -2.23
CA GLU A 424 -10.33 -1.57 -0.96
C GLU A 424 -9.29 -1.67 0.16
N LEU A 425 -8.07 -2.10 -0.15
CA LEU A 425 -7.02 -2.26 0.84
C LEU A 425 -6.37 -0.94 1.24
N SER A 426 -6.06 -0.06 0.27
CA SER A 426 -5.24 1.12 0.53
C SER A 426 -6.03 2.43 0.68
N THR A 427 -7.14 2.57 -0.03
CA THR A 427 -7.77 3.89 -0.26
C THR A 427 -9.11 4.00 0.44
N LEU A 428 -9.98 3.00 0.27
CA LEU A 428 -11.31 2.97 0.86
C LEU A 428 -11.32 3.15 2.39
N PRO A 429 -10.40 2.54 3.18
CA PRO A 429 -10.41 2.68 4.64
C PRO A 429 -10.22 4.13 5.10
N ALA A 430 -9.46 4.93 4.34
CA ALA A 430 -9.26 6.34 4.62
C ALA A 430 -10.45 7.21 4.20
N LEU A 431 -11.21 6.78 3.17
CA LEU A 431 -12.40 7.48 2.69
C LEU A 431 -13.65 7.21 3.53
N VAL A 432 -13.80 6.05 4.16
CA VAL A 432 -14.98 5.68 4.96
C VAL A 432 -15.31 6.71 6.07
N PRO A 433 -14.35 7.18 6.88
CA PRO A 433 -14.62 8.25 7.85
C PRO A 433 -15.10 9.54 7.17
N VAL A 434 -14.52 9.88 6.01
CA VAL A 434 -14.87 11.08 5.25
C VAL A 434 -16.29 10.97 4.67
N PHE A 435 -16.71 9.80 4.17
CA PHE A 435 -18.09 9.56 3.71
C PHE A 435 -19.13 9.84 4.79
N THR A 436 -18.76 9.64 6.06
CA THR A 436 -19.64 9.86 7.21
C THR A 436 -19.65 11.32 7.65
N SER A 437 -18.50 12.00 7.66
CA SER A 437 -18.37 13.36 8.20
C SER A 437 -18.50 14.49 7.17
N ALA A 438 -18.29 14.22 5.88
CA ALA A 438 -18.24 15.25 4.84
C ALA A 438 -19.56 16.02 4.74
N SER A 439 -19.45 17.33 4.51
CA SER A 439 -20.56 18.28 4.31
C SER A 439 -20.14 19.37 3.31
N GLY A 440 -21.11 20.15 2.81
CA GLY A 440 -20.86 21.28 1.90
C GLY A 440 -20.06 20.90 0.66
N GLU A 441 -19.02 21.67 0.34
CA GLU A 441 -18.17 21.45 -0.84
C GLU A 441 -17.44 20.09 -0.82
N THR A 442 -17.07 19.58 0.36
CA THR A 442 -16.41 18.26 0.47
C THR A 442 -17.37 17.14 0.07
N LEU A 443 -18.63 17.20 0.52
CA LEU A 443 -19.65 16.24 0.13
C LEU A 443 -19.97 16.36 -1.37
N LEU A 444 -20.09 17.58 -1.90
CA LEU A 444 -20.27 17.81 -3.33
C LEU A 444 -19.16 17.19 -4.18
N LEU A 445 -17.90 17.32 -3.76
CA LEU A 445 -16.77 16.70 -4.44
C LEU A 445 -16.88 15.17 -4.45
N LEU A 446 -17.20 14.56 -3.31
CA LEU A 446 -17.37 13.10 -3.22
C LEU A 446 -18.49 12.59 -4.13
N VAL A 447 -19.62 13.31 -4.19
CA VAL A 447 -20.73 12.94 -5.08
C VAL A 447 -20.35 13.07 -6.55
N LYS A 448 -19.56 14.09 -6.93
CA LYS A 448 -19.04 14.23 -8.31
C LYS A 448 -18.21 13.01 -8.75
N HIS A 449 -17.49 12.39 -7.82
CA HIS A 449 -16.66 11.21 -8.07
C HIS A 449 -17.31 9.89 -7.62
N ALA A 450 -18.61 9.89 -7.31
CA ALA A 450 -19.29 8.71 -6.77
C ALA A 450 -19.22 7.50 -7.72
N ASP A 451 -19.29 7.71 -9.04
CA ASP A 451 -19.22 6.60 -10.01
C ASP A 451 -17.91 5.81 -9.92
N LEU A 452 -16.78 6.49 -9.71
CA LEU A 452 -15.48 5.85 -9.50
C LEU A 452 -15.54 4.96 -8.24
N ILE A 453 -16.00 5.54 -7.13
CA ILE A 453 -16.06 4.87 -5.83
C ILE A 453 -17.01 3.65 -5.89
N ILE A 454 -18.19 3.83 -6.48
CA ILE A 454 -19.19 2.76 -6.66
C ILE A 454 -18.64 1.64 -7.54
N SER A 455 -17.88 1.96 -8.60
CA SER A 455 -17.34 0.95 -9.51
C SER A 455 -16.27 0.06 -8.87
N LYS A 456 -15.61 0.55 -7.81
CA LYS A 456 -14.50 -0.13 -7.14
C LYS A 456 -14.84 -0.75 -5.79
N ALA A 457 -15.87 -0.26 -5.11
CA ALA A 457 -16.32 -0.82 -3.84
C ALA A 457 -17.14 -2.12 -4.04
N THR A 458 -16.98 -3.05 -3.10
CA THR A 458 -17.90 -4.18 -2.90
C THR A 458 -19.31 -3.73 -2.52
N ASN A 459 -20.29 -4.62 -2.71
CA ASN A 459 -21.69 -4.35 -2.38
C ASN A 459 -21.89 -4.08 -0.88
N GLU A 460 -21.11 -4.74 -0.01
CA GLU A 460 -21.14 -4.48 1.42
C GLU A 460 -20.81 -3.01 1.75
N HIS A 461 -19.67 -2.51 1.25
CA HIS A 461 -19.26 -1.12 1.45
C HIS A 461 -20.17 -0.10 0.73
N LEU A 462 -20.73 -0.50 -0.41
CA LEU A 462 -21.75 0.30 -1.10
C LEU A 462 -22.95 0.57 -0.20
N ILE A 463 -23.48 -0.47 0.46
CA ILE A 463 -24.66 -0.36 1.31
C ILE A 463 -24.32 0.32 2.64
N SER A 464 -23.19 -0.02 3.26
CA SER A 464 -22.85 0.43 4.62
C SER A 464 -22.29 1.85 4.69
N HIS A 465 -21.65 2.35 3.63
CA HIS A 465 -20.93 3.64 3.68
C HIS A 465 -21.33 4.60 2.55
N ILE A 466 -21.36 4.12 1.31
CA ILE A 466 -21.54 5.00 0.14
C ILE A 466 -23.01 5.41 -0.01
N LEU A 467 -23.95 4.47 0.13
CA LEU A 467 -25.38 4.76 0.06
C LEU A 467 -25.82 5.77 1.14
N PRO A 468 -25.45 5.63 2.43
CA PRO A 468 -25.73 6.65 3.44
C PRO A 468 -25.18 8.03 3.08
N MET A 469 -23.97 8.11 2.52
CA MET A 469 -23.40 9.38 2.04
C MET A 469 -24.26 10.01 0.94
N LEU A 470 -24.71 9.23 -0.04
CA LEU A 470 -25.58 9.71 -1.12
C LEU A 470 -26.98 10.08 -0.60
N VAL A 471 -27.52 9.35 0.38
CA VAL A 471 -28.78 9.71 1.05
C VAL A 471 -28.69 11.09 1.68
N ARG A 472 -27.59 11.40 2.39
CA ARG A 472 -27.36 12.75 2.93
C ARG A 472 -27.33 13.81 1.83
N ALA A 473 -26.75 13.50 0.67
CA ALA A 473 -26.71 14.43 -0.46
C ALA A 473 -28.10 14.72 -1.07
N TYR A 474 -29.02 13.74 -1.09
CA TYR A 474 -30.40 14.01 -1.51
C TYR A 474 -31.15 14.88 -0.50
N ASP A 475 -30.90 14.66 0.79
CA ASP A 475 -31.58 15.34 1.89
C ASP A 475 -30.96 16.70 2.24
N ASP A 476 -29.86 17.11 1.57
CA ASP A 476 -29.18 18.39 1.77
C ASP A 476 -30.01 19.57 1.23
N THR A 477 -29.63 20.79 1.59
CA THR A 477 -30.27 22.04 1.13
C THR A 477 -29.59 22.69 -0.07
N ASP A 478 -28.33 22.34 -0.38
CA ASP A 478 -27.61 22.90 -1.53
C ASP A 478 -28.14 22.32 -2.86
N PRO A 479 -28.74 23.15 -3.74
CA PRO A 479 -29.25 22.67 -5.02
C PRO A 479 -28.18 22.03 -5.90
N ARG A 480 -26.93 22.50 -5.84
CA ARG A 480 -25.83 21.95 -6.65
C ARG A 480 -25.54 20.50 -6.28
N LEU A 481 -25.62 20.20 -4.98
CA LEU A 481 -25.43 18.85 -4.45
C LEU A 481 -26.60 17.94 -4.82
N GLN A 482 -27.83 18.43 -4.66
CA GLN A 482 -29.04 17.72 -5.06
C GLN A 482 -29.01 17.38 -6.57
N GLU A 483 -28.64 18.34 -7.42
CA GLU A 483 -28.51 18.10 -8.86
C GLU A 483 -27.44 17.05 -9.20
N GLU A 484 -26.30 17.10 -8.51
CA GLU A 484 -25.21 16.14 -8.75
C GLU A 484 -25.59 14.73 -8.31
N VAL A 485 -26.19 14.55 -7.13
CA VAL A 485 -26.61 13.22 -6.66
C VAL A 485 -27.68 12.61 -7.57
N LEU A 486 -28.60 13.43 -8.08
CA LEU A 486 -29.62 13.01 -9.06
C LEU A 486 -29.00 12.51 -10.38
N ARG A 487 -27.86 13.08 -10.81
CA ARG A 487 -27.13 12.60 -11.99
C ARG A 487 -26.47 11.23 -11.77
N ARG A 488 -26.05 10.92 -10.53
CA ARG A 488 -25.38 9.65 -10.18
C ARG A 488 -26.34 8.52 -9.79
N THR A 489 -27.62 8.83 -9.58
CA THR A 489 -28.64 7.87 -9.14
C THR A 489 -28.77 6.65 -10.06
N VAL A 490 -28.64 6.84 -11.37
CA VAL A 490 -28.81 5.75 -12.35
C VAL A 490 -27.66 4.73 -12.27
N THR A 491 -26.42 5.19 -12.09
CA THR A 491 -25.27 4.30 -11.87
C THR A 491 -25.46 3.50 -10.59
N LEU A 492 -25.89 4.17 -9.51
CA LEU A 492 -26.17 3.56 -8.22
C LEU A 492 -27.29 2.51 -8.33
N SER A 493 -28.41 2.83 -8.99
CA SER A 493 -29.58 1.94 -9.04
C SER A 493 -29.31 0.60 -9.71
N ARG A 494 -28.33 0.53 -10.62
CA ARG A 494 -27.89 -0.72 -11.26
C ARG A 494 -27.17 -1.67 -10.30
N GLN A 495 -26.66 -1.16 -9.18
CA GLN A 495 -25.91 -1.92 -8.17
C GLN A 495 -26.76 -2.28 -6.95
N LEU A 496 -27.96 -1.68 -6.81
CA LEU A 496 -28.86 -1.91 -5.69
C LEU A 496 -29.97 -2.90 -6.06
N ASP A 497 -30.43 -3.68 -5.08
CA ASP A 497 -31.66 -4.43 -5.25
C ASP A 497 -32.90 -3.52 -5.24
N MET A 498 -34.01 -4.05 -5.76
CA MET A 498 -35.28 -3.33 -5.87
C MET A 498 -35.80 -2.82 -4.52
N LYS A 499 -35.62 -3.60 -3.45
CA LYS A 499 -36.14 -3.26 -2.11
C LYS A 499 -35.41 -2.04 -1.58
N LEU A 500 -34.09 -2.03 -1.66
CA LEU A 500 -33.24 -0.96 -1.19
C LEU A 500 -33.41 0.30 -2.05
N LEU A 501 -33.55 0.15 -3.37
CA LEU A 501 -33.88 1.27 -4.27
C LEU A 501 -35.18 1.97 -3.85
N LYS A 502 -36.23 1.20 -3.59
CA LYS A 502 -37.54 1.72 -3.17
C LYS A 502 -37.55 2.33 -1.77
N GLN A 503 -36.73 1.83 -0.85
CA GLN A 503 -36.70 2.31 0.53
C GLN A 503 -35.80 3.53 0.71
N SER A 504 -34.61 3.52 0.09
CA SER A 504 -33.56 4.47 0.39
C SER A 504 -33.37 5.55 -0.66
N VAL A 505 -33.75 5.34 -1.92
CA VAL A 505 -33.47 6.29 -3.02
C VAL A 505 -34.74 6.89 -3.57
N LEU A 506 -35.68 6.06 -4.02
CA LEU A 506 -36.90 6.49 -4.71
C LEU A 506 -37.70 7.55 -3.93
N PRO A 507 -37.92 7.42 -2.59
CA PRO A 507 -38.67 8.42 -1.83
C PRO A 507 -38.00 9.79 -1.80
N ARG A 508 -36.66 9.85 -1.87
CA ARG A 508 -35.93 11.12 -1.91
C ARG A 508 -36.03 11.79 -3.26
N VAL A 509 -35.93 11.02 -4.36
CA VAL A 509 -36.10 11.58 -5.71
C VAL A 509 -37.51 12.15 -5.87
N HIS A 510 -38.54 11.44 -5.39
CA HIS A 510 -39.90 11.98 -5.30
C HIS A 510 -39.98 13.25 -4.45
N GLY A 511 -39.35 13.23 -3.27
CA GLY A 511 -39.28 14.37 -2.36
C GLY A 511 -38.69 15.61 -3.03
N LEU A 512 -37.56 15.46 -3.74
CA LEU A 512 -36.90 16.54 -4.47
C LEU A 512 -37.77 17.09 -5.59
N ALA A 513 -38.44 16.24 -6.38
CA ALA A 513 -39.35 16.68 -7.43
C ALA A 513 -40.55 17.50 -6.88
N LEU A 514 -41.07 17.12 -5.72
CA LEU A 514 -42.29 17.70 -5.14
C LEU A 514 -42.04 18.93 -4.26
N LYS A 515 -40.95 18.92 -3.47
CA LYS A 515 -40.72 19.90 -2.40
C LYS A 515 -39.77 21.03 -2.81
N THR A 516 -38.90 20.81 -3.79
CA THR A 516 -37.92 21.84 -4.17
C THR A 516 -38.60 23.07 -4.74
N THR A 517 -38.03 24.25 -4.49
CA THR A 517 -38.40 25.51 -5.16
C THR A 517 -37.51 25.81 -6.36
N VAL A 518 -36.39 25.07 -6.53
CA VAL A 518 -35.42 25.29 -7.59
C VAL A 518 -35.80 24.49 -8.83
N ALA A 519 -36.06 25.18 -9.93
CA ALA A 519 -36.50 24.56 -11.19
C ALA A 519 -35.49 23.50 -11.71
N ALA A 520 -34.19 23.78 -11.63
CA ALA A 520 -33.15 22.86 -12.07
C ALA A 520 -33.18 21.52 -11.30
N VAL A 521 -33.34 21.57 -9.97
CA VAL A 521 -33.48 20.36 -9.14
C VAL A 521 -34.71 19.58 -9.52
N ARG A 522 -35.86 20.25 -9.71
CA ARG A 522 -37.11 19.59 -10.10
C ARG A 522 -36.97 18.86 -11.44
N VAL A 523 -36.42 19.54 -12.44
CA VAL A 523 -36.18 18.99 -13.78
C VAL A 523 -35.25 17.77 -13.71
N ASN A 524 -34.15 17.86 -12.97
CA ASN A 524 -33.23 16.74 -12.78
C ASN A 524 -33.89 15.57 -12.03
N ALA A 525 -34.74 15.84 -11.04
CA ALA A 525 -35.45 14.81 -10.28
C ALA A 525 -36.46 14.07 -11.17
N LEU A 526 -37.25 14.79 -11.96
CA LEU A 526 -38.18 14.19 -12.92
C LEU A 526 -37.46 13.37 -13.98
N ARG A 527 -36.34 13.86 -14.52
CA ARG A 527 -35.50 13.08 -15.44
C ARG A 527 -35.00 11.80 -14.77
N CYS A 528 -34.46 11.91 -13.54
CA CYS A 528 -33.99 10.77 -12.77
C CYS A 528 -35.09 9.72 -12.55
N LEU A 529 -36.33 10.13 -12.21
CA LEU A 529 -37.47 9.20 -12.12
C LEU A 529 -37.70 8.45 -13.45
N GLY A 530 -37.63 9.16 -14.58
CA GLY A 530 -37.74 8.56 -15.91
C GLY A 530 -36.65 7.52 -16.20
N ASP A 531 -35.42 7.82 -15.82
CA ASP A 531 -34.29 6.91 -16.00
C ASP A 531 -34.36 5.68 -15.06
N LEU A 532 -35.08 5.78 -13.94
CA LEU A 532 -35.33 4.67 -13.01
C LEU A 532 -36.47 3.75 -13.42
N VAL A 533 -37.38 4.18 -14.30
CA VAL A 533 -38.54 3.40 -14.75
C VAL A 533 -38.18 1.94 -15.12
N PRO A 534 -37.16 1.67 -15.96
CA PRO A 534 -36.80 0.29 -16.34
C PRO A 534 -36.42 -0.62 -15.17
N SER A 535 -36.00 -0.04 -14.05
CA SER A 535 -35.56 -0.76 -12.85
C SER A 535 -36.67 -0.88 -11.80
N LEU A 536 -37.91 -0.49 -12.09
CA LEU A 536 -39.03 -0.49 -11.15
C LEU A 536 -40.15 -1.44 -11.58
N ASP A 537 -40.90 -1.94 -10.59
CA ASP A 537 -42.14 -2.66 -10.82
C ASP A 537 -43.34 -1.70 -11.02
N LYS A 538 -44.52 -2.27 -11.31
CA LYS A 538 -45.74 -1.49 -11.54
C LYS A 538 -46.09 -0.56 -10.36
N THR A 539 -45.85 -0.98 -9.12
CA THR A 539 -46.13 -0.17 -7.93
C THR A 539 -45.27 1.10 -7.92
N GLY A 540 -43.96 0.97 -8.15
CA GLY A 540 -43.06 2.13 -8.23
C GLY A 540 -43.41 3.05 -9.41
N ILE A 541 -43.83 2.49 -10.54
CA ILE A 541 -44.27 3.26 -11.71
C ILE A 541 -45.52 4.09 -11.41
N VAL A 542 -46.48 3.54 -10.65
CA VAL A 542 -47.69 4.28 -10.23
C VAL A 542 -47.32 5.45 -9.31
N GLU A 543 -46.36 5.28 -8.40
CA GLU A 543 -45.85 6.36 -7.54
C GLU A 543 -45.19 7.50 -8.35
N ILE A 544 -44.45 7.14 -9.42
CA ILE A 544 -43.93 8.11 -10.40
C ILE A 544 -45.06 8.89 -11.06
N LEU A 545 -46.10 8.22 -11.54
CA LEU A 545 -47.25 8.91 -12.16
C LEU A 545 -47.95 9.87 -11.19
N GLN A 546 -48.10 9.47 -9.92
CA GLN A 546 -48.65 10.36 -8.88
C GLN A 546 -47.77 11.60 -8.65
N THR A 547 -46.46 11.42 -8.68
CA THR A 547 -45.50 12.53 -8.57
C THR A 547 -45.62 13.48 -9.74
N LEU A 548 -45.66 12.97 -10.98
CA LEU A 548 -45.86 13.79 -12.17
C LEU A 548 -47.14 14.61 -12.09
N ARG A 549 -48.27 13.99 -11.72
CA ARG A 549 -49.57 14.69 -11.56
C ARG A 549 -49.46 15.87 -10.60
N ARG A 550 -48.81 15.67 -9.45
CA ARG A 550 -48.62 16.71 -8.43
C ARG A 550 -47.68 17.81 -8.90
N CYS A 551 -46.58 17.48 -9.58
CA CYS A 551 -45.67 18.48 -10.14
C CYS A 551 -46.35 19.34 -11.21
N THR A 552 -47.04 18.71 -12.17
CA THR A 552 -47.70 19.43 -13.26
C THR A 552 -48.96 20.18 -12.83
N ALA A 553 -49.48 19.95 -11.62
CA ALA A 553 -50.57 20.75 -11.06
C ALA A 553 -50.12 22.15 -10.61
N VAL A 554 -48.82 22.33 -10.36
CA VAL A 554 -48.26 23.59 -9.82
C VAL A 554 -47.19 24.20 -10.71
N ASP A 555 -46.60 23.44 -11.64
CA ASP A 555 -45.53 23.89 -12.53
C ASP A 555 -45.82 23.47 -13.98
N HIS A 556 -46.14 24.47 -14.81
CA HIS A 556 -46.40 24.33 -16.24
C HIS A 556 -45.26 24.90 -17.09
N SER A 557 -44.06 25.07 -16.54
CA SER A 557 -42.90 25.50 -17.30
C SER A 557 -42.53 24.46 -18.38
N ALA A 558 -42.03 24.93 -19.52
CA ALA A 558 -41.65 24.05 -20.61
C ALA A 558 -40.68 22.92 -20.21
N PRO A 559 -39.64 23.15 -19.37
CA PRO A 559 -38.74 22.08 -18.91
C PRO A 559 -39.46 20.98 -18.13
N THR A 560 -40.32 21.34 -17.16
CA THR A 560 -41.08 20.38 -16.34
C THR A 560 -42.03 19.54 -17.20
N LEU A 561 -42.72 20.19 -18.15
CA LEU A 561 -43.59 19.50 -19.09
C LEU A 561 -42.79 18.58 -20.02
N MET A 562 -41.63 18.99 -20.53
CA MET A 562 -40.82 18.15 -21.40
C MET A 562 -40.24 16.93 -20.67
N CYS A 563 -39.83 17.08 -19.40
CA CYS A 563 -39.45 15.94 -18.56
C CYS A 563 -40.64 15.01 -18.32
N THR A 564 -41.82 15.55 -18.00
CA THR A 564 -43.04 14.74 -17.80
C THR A 564 -43.35 13.87 -19.02
N LEU A 565 -43.24 14.43 -20.24
CA LEU A 565 -43.41 13.67 -21.48
C LEU A 565 -42.34 12.58 -21.62
N GLY A 566 -41.09 12.88 -21.27
CA GLY A 566 -39.99 11.90 -21.28
C GLY A 566 -40.25 10.71 -20.35
N VAL A 567 -40.67 10.98 -19.11
CA VAL A 567 -41.04 9.92 -18.14
C VAL A 567 -42.24 9.12 -18.62
N ALA A 568 -43.29 9.81 -19.12
CA ALA A 568 -44.46 9.15 -19.70
C ALA A 568 -44.09 8.19 -20.84
N ASN A 569 -43.15 8.59 -21.69
CA ASN A 569 -42.64 7.75 -22.76
C ASN A 569 -41.83 6.54 -22.24
N ALA A 570 -41.01 6.71 -21.21
CA ALA A 570 -40.31 5.58 -20.57
C ALA A 570 -41.30 4.56 -20.00
N ILE A 571 -42.34 5.04 -19.30
CA ILE A 571 -43.40 4.19 -18.72
C ILE A 571 -44.16 3.45 -19.83
N TYR A 572 -44.53 4.15 -20.90
CA TYR A 572 -45.21 3.55 -22.04
C TYR A 572 -44.38 2.42 -22.66
N LYS A 573 -43.07 2.63 -22.85
CA LYS A 573 -42.17 1.61 -23.41
C LYS A 573 -42.07 0.35 -22.52
N GLN A 574 -42.17 0.49 -21.21
CA GLN A 574 -42.05 -0.64 -20.28
C GLN A 574 -43.40 -1.35 -20.03
N CYS A 575 -44.49 -0.60 -19.84
CA CYS A 575 -45.79 -1.16 -19.46
C CYS A 575 -46.74 -1.43 -20.64
N GLY A 576 -46.42 -0.92 -21.83
CA GLY A 576 -47.22 -1.13 -23.04
C GLY A 576 -48.45 -0.24 -23.16
N VAL A 577 -49.21 -0.48 -24.23
CA VAL A 577 -50.31 0.40 -24.70
C VAL A 577 -51.49 0.45 -23.73
N GLU A 578 -51.90 -0.68 -23.16
CA GLU A 578 -53.08 -0.76 -22.27
C GLU A 578 -52.87 0.10 -21.01
N PHE A 579 -51.75 -0.11 -20.32
CA PHE A 579 -51.39 0.66 -19.13
C PHE A 579 -51.23 2.15 -19.46
N ALA A 580 -50.63 2.47 -20.60
CA ALA A 580 -50.48 3.85 -21.03
C ALA A 580 -51.83 4.53 -21.31
N ALA A 581 -52.77 3.83 -21.95
CA ALA A 581 -54.11 4.35 -22.19
C ALA A 581 -54.86 4.62 -20.88
N GLU A 582 -54.71 3.76 -19.88
CA GLU A 582 -55.42 3.89 -18.59
C GLU A 582 -54.80 4.94 -17.66
N HIS A 583 -53.47 5.06 -17.61
CA HIS A 583 -52.81 5.88 -16.58
C HIS A 583 -51.94 7.01 -17.11
N VAL A 584 -51.32 6.86 -18.28
CA VAL A 584 -50.38 7.85 -18.87
C VAL A 584 -51.12 8.89 -19.70
N VAL A 585 -52.02 8.48 -20.60
CA VAL A 585 -52.79 9.40 -21.44
C VAL A 585 -53.63 10.39 -20.61
N PRO A 586 -54.33 9.98 -19.54
CA PRO A 586 -55.08 10.92 -18.70
C PRO A 586 -54.19 11.97 -17.99
N LEU A 587 -52.91 11.67 -17.79
CA LEU A 587 -51.95 12.63 -17.25
C LEU A 587 -51.43 13.59 -18.34
N VAL A 588 -51.07 13.07 -19.51
CA VAL A 588 -50.40 13.84 -20.58
C VAL A 588 -51.37 14.67 -21.41
N PHE A 589 -52.57 14.16 -21.68
CA PHE A 589 -53.54 14.80 -22.57
C PHE A 589 -53.99 16.20 -22.12
N PRO A 590 -54.28 16.44 -20.82
CA PRO A 590 -54.61 17.78 -20.34
C PRO A 590 -53.47 18.80 -20.52
N LEU A 591 -52.21 18.35 -20.56
CA LEU A 591 -51.05 19.24 -20.70
C LEU A 591 -50.91 19.84 -22.11
N LEU A 592 -51.68 19.36 -23.09
CA LEU A 592 -51.75 19.96 -24.43
C LEU A 592 -52.27 21.41 -24.41
N THR A 593 -52.98 21.82 -23.38
CA THR A 593 -53.48 23.20 -23.24
C THR A 593 -52.48 24.14 -22.58
N ALA A 594 -51.28 23.66 -22.23
CA ALA A 594 -50.27 24.47 -21.55
C ALA A 594 -49.67 25.54 -22.47
N GLN A 595 -49.84 26.82 -22.11
CA GLN A 595 -49.45 27.97 -22.93
C GLN A 595 -47.92 28.14 -23.10
N HIS A 596 -47.13 27.52 -22.23
CA HIS A 596 -45.67 27.70 -22.21
C HIS A 596 -44.90 26.76 -23.16
N LEU A 597 -45.61 25.85 -23.86
CA LEU A 597 -44.98 24.96 -24.85
C LEU A 597 -44.77 25.70 -26.17
N ASN A 598 -43.56 25.62 -26.73
CA ASN A 598 -43.34 26.08 -28.10
C ASN A 598 -43.89 25.07 -29.12
N VAL A 599 -43.97 25.48 -30.40
CA VAL A 599 -44.55 24.67 -31.48
C VAL A 599 -43.90 23.29 -31.60
N GLN A 600 -42.58 23.20 -31.45
CA GLN A 600 -41.84 21.93 -31.54
C GLN A 600 -42.15 21.01 -30.35
N GLN A 601 -42.25 21.57 -29.14
CA GLN A 601 -42.58 20.83 -27.92
C GLN A 601 -44.03 20.34 -27.94
N PHE A 602 -44.97 21.19 -28.37
CA PHE A 602 -46.36 20.81 -28.58
C PHE A 602 -46.50 19.68 -29.60
N ALA A 603 -45.76 19.75 -30.72
CA ALA A 603 -45.74 18.69 -31.72
C ALA A 603 -45.28 17.34 -31.14
N LYS A 604 -44.28 17.34 -30.23
CA LYS A 604 -43.83 16.10 -29.54
C LYS A 604 -44.92 15.48 -28.68
N TYR A 605 -45.70 16.29 -27.96
CA TYR A 605 -46.85 15.82 -27.18
C TYR A 605 -47.92 15.18 -28.08
N ILE A 606 -48.28 15.84 -29.19
CA ILE A 606 -49.27 15.32 -30.14
C ILE A 606 -48.79 14.01 -30.78
N LEU A 607 -47.52 13.93 -31.16
CA LEU A 607 -46.94 12.69 -31.71
C LEU A 607 -47.04 11.54 -30.70
N PHE A 608 -46.65 11.78 -29.45
CA PHE A 608 -46.73 10.75 -28.41
C PHE A 608 -48.17 10.23 -28.20
N VAL A 609 -49.15 11.12 -28.13
CA VAL A 609 -50.58 10.71 -28.00
C VAL A 609 -51.05 9.96 -29.25
N LYS A 610 -50.64 10.38 -30.45
CA LYS A 610 -50.95 9.68 -31.71
C LYS A 610 -50.35 8.27 -31.75
N ASP A 611 -49.14 8.08 -31.24
CA ASP A 611 -48.47 6.78 -31.26
C ASP A 611 -49.19 5.77 -30.37
N ILE A 612 -49.57 6.15 -29.15
CA ILE A 612 -50.35 5.28 -28.25
C ILE A 612 -51.71 4.93 -28.86
N THR A 613 -52.39 5.91 -29.46
CA THR A 613 -53.73 5.71 -30.03
C THR A 613 -53.75 4.95 -31.35
N ARG A 614 -52.65 4.95 -32.12
CA ARG A 614 -52.51 4.19 -33.38
C ARG A 614 -52.23 2.71 -33.17
N LEU A 615 -51.43 2.34 -32.16
CA LEU A 615 -51.07 0.94 -31.92
C LEU A 615 -52.25 0.06 -31.50
N LYS A 616 -53.31 0.64 -30.93
CA LYS A 616 -54.57 -0.08 -30.66
C LYS A 616 -55.29 -0.52 -31.95
N LYS A 617 -54.99 0.09 -33.10
CA LYS A 617 -55.60 -0.26 -34.41
C LYS A 617 -54.85 -1.36 -35.17
N SER A 618 -53.63 -1.77 -34.76
CA SER A 618 -52.88 -2.83 -35.46
C SER A 618 -52.92 -4.20 -34.75
N VAL A 619 -53.55 -4.28 -33.58
CA VAL A 619 -53.69 -5.51 -32.78
C VAL A 619 -55.17 -5.95 -32.68
N ALA A 620 -56.08 -5.24 -33.34
CA ALA A 620 -57.51 -5.53 -33.39
C ALA A 620 -57.92 -6.10 -34.74
#